data_AF-A0A8R1HSU5-F1
#
_entry.id   AF-A0A8R1HSU5-F1
#
_cell.length_a   1.000
_cell.length_b   1.000
_cell.length_c   1.000
_cell.angle_alpha   90.00
_cell.angle_beta   90.00
_cell.angle_gamma   90.00
#
_symmetry.space_group_name_H-M   'P 1'
#
loop_
_entity.id
_entity.type
_entity.pdbx_description
1 polymer ?
#
loop_
_entity_poly.entity_id
_entity_poly.type
_entity_poly.pdbx_seq_one_letter_code
_entity_poly.pdbx_strand_id
1 'polypeptide(L)' 'EAKVGETLYSAATDKDTVQTFAEIKGVQPTVYAGLFPVETSDYENLKQAVERLCLNDPSVTVTPDSSKALGLGWRVR' A
#
# COMPACT_ATOMS: atom_id res chain seq x y z
N GLU A 1 4.51 9.69 9.39
CA GLU A 1 3.38 8.85 8.93
C GLU A 1 2.67 8.33 10.16
N ALA A 2 1.33 8.35 10.18
CA ALA A 2 0.53 7.78 11.26
C ALA A 2 -0.14 6.51 10.72
N LYS A 3 0.11 5.37 11.36
CA LYS A 3 -0.49 4.08 10.97
C LYS A 3 -1.84 3.91 11.64
N VAL A 4 -2.73 3.19 10.97
CA VAL A 4 -4.05 2.86 11.52
C VAL A 4 -3.87 2.10 12.83
N GLY A 5 -4.49 2.62 13.90
CA GLY A 5 -4.43 2.07 15.25
C GLY A 5 -3.29 2.60 16.14
N GLU A 6 -2.40 3.46 15.64
CA GLU A 6 -1.41 4.13 16.50
C GLU A 6 -2.07 5.04 17.53
N THR A 7 -1.54 5.03 18.75
CA THR A 7 -1.98 5.92 19.83
C THR A 7 -1.11 7.17 19.82
N LEU A 8 -1.69 8.32 19.51
CA LEU A 8 -1.02 9.61 19.55
C LEU A 8 -1.20 10.26 20.92
N TYR A 9 -0.12 10.71 21.54
CA TYR A 9 -0.12 11.45 22.81
C TYR A 9 0.81 12.67 22.73
N SER A 10 0.58 13.65 23.60
CA SER A 10 1.39 14.87 23.64
C SER A 10 2.82 14.59 24.11
N ALA A 11 3.80 15.29 23.56
CA ALA A 11 5.21 15.14 23.96
C ALA A 11 5.47 15.52 25.44
N ALA A 12 4.56 16.28 26.06
CA ALA A 12 4.63 16.64 27.48
C ALA A 12 4.07 15.54 28.41
N THR A 13 3.47 14.49 27.86
CA THR A 13 2.87 13.38 28.63
C THR A 13 3.88 12.24 28.77
N ASP A 14 3.98 11.70 29.98
CA ASP A 14 4.89 10.59 30.26
C ASP A 14 4.41 9.31 29.58
N LYS A 15 5.29 8.66 28.81
CA LYS A 15 4.94 7.56 27.90
C LYS A 15 4.37 6.35 28.66
N ASP A 16 4.83 6.13 29.88
CA ASP A 16 4.41 5.00 30.73
C ASP A 16 3.01 5.18 31.33
N THR A 17 2.43 6.38 31.22
CA THR A 17 1.04 6.65 31.64
C THR A 17 0.01 6.40 30.55
N VAL A 18 0.46 6.21 29.30
CA VAL A 18 -0.42 6.04 28.14
C VAL A 18 -0.61 4.56 27.86
N GLN A 19 -1.82 4.07 28.11
CA GLN A 19 -2.21 2.72 27.76
C GLN A 19 -2.38 2.61 26.25
N THR A 20 -1.49 1.88 25.57
CA THR A 20 -1.61 1.63 24.13
C THR A 20 -2.61 0.51 23.87
N PHE A 21 -3.35 0.60 22.76
CA PHE A 21 -4.12 -0.56 22.27
C PHE A 21 -3.16 -1.70 21.87
N ALA A 22 -3.60 -2.95 22.05
CA ALA A 22 -2.79 -4.16 21.90
C ALA A 22 -2.02 -4.23 20.57
N GLU A 23 -0.92 -5.00 20.55
CA GLU A 23 -0.01 -5.15 19.40
C GLU A 23 -0.76 -5.32 18.08
N ILE A 24 -0.65 -4.28 17.23
CA ILE A 24 -1.22 -4.28 15.90
C ILE A 24 -0.34 -5.18 15.04
N LYS A 25 -0.81 -6.39 14.75
CA LYS A 25 -0.22 -7.21 13.70
C LYS A 25 -0.38 -6.46 12.38
N GLY A 26 0.75 -6.14 11.74
CA GLY A 26 0.76 -5.46 10.45
C GLY A 26 -0.16 -6.17 9.44
N VAL A 27 -0.81 -5.38 8.58
CA VAL A 27 -1.75 -5.89 7.57
C VAL A 27 -1.01 -6.89 6.69
N GLN A 28 -1.45 -8.16 6.72
CA GLN A 28 -0.93 -9.22 5.86
C GLN A 28 -1.82 -9.30 4.62
N PRO A 29 -1.30 -8.98 3.42
CA PRO A 29 -2.09 -9.06 2.21
C PRO A 29 -2.51 -10.51 1.94
N THR A 30 -3.81 -10.71 1.75
CA THR A 30 -4.41 -12.05 1.62
C THR A 30 -4.71 -12.41 0.15
N VAL A 31 -4.72 -11.41 -0.74
CA VAL A 31 -5.03 -11.57 -2.17
C VAL A 31 -3.94 -10.90 -2.99
N TYR A 32 -3.53 -11.53 -4.09
CA TYR A 32 -2.54 -11.01 -5.02
C TYR A 32 -3.15 -10.94 -6.41
N ALA A 33 -2.85 -9.85 -7.15
CA ALA A 33 -3.33 -9.65 -8.51
C ALA A 33 -2.24 -9.06 -9.42
N GLY A 34 -2.31 -9.36 -10.71
CA GLY A 34 -1.50 -8.72 -11.75
C GLY A 34 -2.33 -7.72 -12.53
N LEU A 35 -1.88 -6.47 -12.62
CA LEU A 35 -2.46 -5.45 -13.50
C LEU A 35 -1.60 -5.26 -14.73
N PHE A 36 -2.22 -5.45 -15.89
CA PHE A 36 -1.60 -5.23 -17.19
C PHE A 36 -2.54 -4.33 -18.01
N PRO A 37 -2.02 -3.32 -18.72
CA PRO A 37 -2.86 -2.50 -19.57
C PRO A 37 -3.30 -3.32 -20.80
N VAL A 38 -4.50 -3.04 -21.32
CA VAL A 38 -5.01 -3.69 -22.54
C VAL A 38 -4.21 -3.24 -23.76
N GLU A 39 -3.89 -1.94 -23.83
CA GLU A 39 -3.02 -1.35 -24.84
C GLU A 39 -1.69 -0.91 -24.21
N THR A 40 -0.58 -1.13 -24.90
CA THR A 40 0.75 -0.77 -24.39
C THR A 40 0.95 0.75 -24.22
N SER A 41 0.20 1.56 -24.97
CA SER A 41 0.14 3.02 -24.84
C SER A 41 -0.36 3.49 -23.48
N ASP A 42 -1.19 2.70 -22.80
CA ASP A 42 -1.81 3.06 -21.51
C ASP A 42 -0.95 2.74 -20.29
N TYR A 43 0.27 2.21 -20.48
CA TYR A 43 1.14 1.86 -19.37
C TYR A 43 1.42 3.05 -18.42
N GLU A 44 1.66 4.24 -18.96
CA GLU A 44 1.88 5.44 -18.13
C GLU A 44 0.62 5.88 -17.40
N ASN A 45 -0.55 5.74 -18.03
CA ASN A 45 -1.84 6.01 -17.39
C ASN A 45 -2.08 5.04 -16.22
N LEU A 46 -1.81 3.75 -16.43
CA LEU A 46 -1.91 2.73 -15.39
C LEU A 46 -0.95 3.00 -14.23
N LYS A 47 0.30 3.37 -14.53
CA LYS A 47 1.29 3.73 -13.52
C LYS A 47 0.82 4.90 -12.65
N GLN A 48 0.34 5.99 -13.27
CA GLN A 48 -0.18 7.13 -12.51
C GLN A 48 -1.40 6.77 -11.66
N ALA A 49 -2.30 5.92 -12.17
CA ALA A 49 -3.47 5.46 -11.41
C ALA A 49 -3.05 4.61 -10.20
N VAL A 50 -2.07 3.72 -10.37
CA VAL A 50 -1.52 2.88 -9.30
C VAL A 50 -0.80 3.71 -8.23
N GLU A 51 0.00 4.71 -8.63
CA GLU A 51 0.64 5.63 -7.69
C GLU A 51 -0.41 6.41 -6.86
N ARG A 52 -1.49 6.87 -7.49
CA ARG A 52 -2.61 7.51 -6.79
C ARG A 52 -3.33 6.57 -5.84
N LEU A 53 -3.47 5.30 -6.19
CA LEU A 53 -4.06 4.29 -5.30
C LEU A 53 -3.20 4.10 -4.04
N CYS A 54 -1.88 3.95 -4.20
CA CYS A 54 -0.95 3.80 -3.07
C CYS A 54 -0.87 5.02 -2.16
N LEU A 55 -1.16 6.22 -2.65
CA LEU A 55 -1.23 7.43 -1.83
C LEU A 55 -2.44 7.43 -0.88
N ASN A 56 -3.57 6.88 -1.32
CA ASN A 56 -4.81 6.88 -0.56
C ASN A 56 -4.98 5.61 0.29
N ASP A 57 -4.45 4.48 -0.17
CA ASP A 57 -4.58 3.19 0.48
C ASP A 57 -3.20 2.65 0.91
N PRO A 58 -2.82 2.80 2.20
CA PRO A 58 -1.54 2.32 2.71
C PRO A 58 -1.48 0.79 2.86
N SER A 59 -2.59 0.08 2.66
CA SER A 59 -2.61 -1.39 2.65
C SER A 59 -2.16 -1.96 1.30
N VAL A 60 -2.26 -1.17 0.23
CA VAL A 60 -1.92 -1.58 -1.14
C VAL A 60 -0.44 -1.37 -1.40
N THR A 61 0.27 -2.45 -1.71
CA THR A 61 1.66 -2.41 -2.14
C THR A 61 1.77 -2.91 -3.58
N VAL A 62 2.49 -2.17 -4.41
CA VAL A 62 2.69 -2.49 -5.83
C VAL A 62 4.16 -2.69 -6.16
N THR A 63 4.44 -3.65 -7.04
CA THR A 63 5.79 -3.91 -7.56
C THR A 63 5.73 -4.06 -9.08
N PRO A 64 6.70 -3.51 -9.85
CA PRO A 64 6.76 -3.72 -11.29
C PRO A 64 6.84 -5.21 -11.62
N ASP A 65 6.12 -5.65 -12.65
CA ASP A 65 6.12 -7.03 -13.15
C ASP A 65 6.15 -7.04 -14.68
N SER A 66 6.60 -8.14 -15.29
CA SER A 66 6.64 -8.29 -16.75
C SER A 66 6.23 -9.69 -17.17
N SER A 67 5.37 -9.76 -18.18
CA SER A 67 4.84 -10.99 -18.75
C SER A 67 5.19 -11.08 -20.23
N LYS A 68 5.58 -12.28 -20.69
CA LYS A 68 5.85 -12.51 -22.11
C LYS A 68 4.62 -12.33 -23.00
N ALA A 69 3.43 -12.58 -22.46
CA ALA A 69 2.17 -12.47 -23.20
C ALA A 69 1.49 -11.11 -23.02
N LEU A 70 1.62 -10.50 -21.85
CA LEU A 70 0.88 -9.28 -21.47
C LEU A 70 1.77 -8.02 -21.44
N GLY A 71 3.08 -8.15 -21.62
CA GLY A 71 4.00 -7.02 -21.57
C GLY A 71 4.27 -6.52 -20.15
N LEU A 72 4.50 -5.22 -20.01
CA LEU A 72 4.82 -4.57 -18.74
C LEU A 72 3.55 -4.36 -17.91
N GLY A 73 3.64 -4.61 -16.61
CA GLY A 73 2.53 -4.44 -15.69
C GLY A 73 2.99 -4.31 -14.24
N TRP A 74 2.06 -4.57 -13.33
CA TRP A 74 2.24 -4.42 -11.90
C TRP A 74 1.69 -5.63 -11.17
N ARG A 75 2.37 -6.02 -10.10
CA ARG A 75 1.84 -6.95 -9.11
C ARG A 75 1.38 -6.17 -7.90
N VAL A 76 0.14 -6.41 -7.50
CA VAL A 76 -0.50 -5.78 -6.34
C VAL A 76 -0.69 -6.79 -5.23
N ARG A 77 -0.35 -6.38 -4.02
CA ARG A 77 -0.58 -7.09 -2.77
C ARG A 77 -1.19 -6.14 -1.76
#